data_AF-A0A7S2BR45-F1
#
_entry.id   AF-A0A7S2BR45-F1
#
_cell.length_a   1.000
_cell.length_b   1.000
_cell.length_c   1.000
_cell.angle_alpha   90.00
_cell.angle_beta   90.00
_cell.angle_gamma   90.00
#
_symmetry.space_group_name_H-M   'P 1'
#
loop_
_entity.id
_entity.type
_entity.pdbx_description
1 polymer ?
#
loop_
_entity_poly.entity_id
_entity_poly.type
_entity_poly.pdbx_seq_one_letter_code
_entity_poly.pdbx_strand_id
1 'polypeptide(L)'
;AMLIGVGGIGKQSTTRIAAFVGGLECRMIDIVRGYGLNEFREDIKNFMIQTGVEGKPTVFLFTDSQIVVETMLEDINNLLNSGEIPNLFPQDEMDKICGDMIPVCKALGVPETRDNCISTFITRSRENLHIVLCMSPV
;
A
#
# COMPACT_ATOMS: atom_id res chain seq x y z
N ALA A 1 -7.64 8.37 0.13
CA ALA A 1 -8.63 9.31 -0.43
C ALA A 1 -9.49 8.58 -1.47
N MET A 2 -10.74 9.01 -1.69
CA MET A 2 -11.60 8.45 -2.74
C MET A 2 -12.03 9.58 -3.70
N LEU A 3 -11.69 9.42 -4.98
CA LEU A 3 -12.01 10.36 -6.03
C LEU A 3 -13.08 9.76 -6.93
N ILE A 4 -14.29 10.30 -6.83
CA ILE A 4 -15.45 9.87 -7.61
C ILE A 4 -15.75 10.94 -8.65
N GLY A 5 -15.86 10.54 -9.90
CA GLY A 5 -16.38 11.40 -10.96
C GLY A 5 -16.25 10.76 -12.33
N VAL A 6 -16.88 11.36 -13.34
CA VAL A 6 -16.93 10.81 -14.70
C VAL A 6 -15.51 10.67 -15.29
N GLY A 7 -15.31 9.71 -16.20
CA GLY A 7 -14.05 9.56 -16.94
C GLY A 7 -13.62 10.87 -17.64
N GLY A 8 -12.31 11.14 -17.70
CA GLY A 8 -11.77 12.32 -18.40
C GLY A 8 -11.63 13.61 -17.58
N ILE A 9 -12.10 13.65 -16.32
CA ILE A 9 -11.96 14.86 -15.45
C ILE A 9 -10.58 15.05 -14.83
N GLY A 10 -9.56 14.28 -15.26
CA GLY A 10 -8.19 14.44 -14.79
C GLY A 10 -7.90 13.89 -13.38
N LYS A 11 -8.76 13.03 -12.80
CA LYS A 11 -8.55 12.45 -11.44
C LYS A 11 -7.13 11.90 -11.25
N GLN A 12 -6.64 11.13 -12.21
CA GLN A 12 -5.29 10.55 -12.16
C GLN A 12 -4.20 11.62 -12.23
N SER A 13 -4.33 12.57 -13.16
CA SER A 13 -3.37 13.65 -13.35
C SER A 13 -3.29 14.55 -12.11
N THR A 14 -4.43 14.92 -11.52
CA THR A 14 -4.49 15.72 -10.30
C THR A 14 -3.86 15.00 -9.11
N THR A 15 -4.13 13.71 -8.93
CA THR A 15 -3.51 12.92 -7.85
C THR A 15 -1.99 12.86 -8.02
N ARG A 16 -1.50 12.64 -9.25
CA ARG A 16 -0.05 12.63 -9.52
C ARG A 16 0.59 13.98 -9.24
N ILE A 17 -0.05 15.08 -9.63
CA ILE A 17 0.43 16.43 -9.33
C ILE A 17 0.42 16.69 -7.82
N ALA A 18 -0.65 16.31 -7.12
CA ALA A 18 -0.75 16.47 -5.67
C ALA A 18 0.33 15.67 -4.93
N ALA A 19 0.56 14.42 -5.34
CA ALA A 19 1.64 13.59 -4.82
C ALA A 19 3.01 14.22 -5.07
N PHE A 20 3.26 14.71 -6.29
CA PHE A 20 4.49 15.40 -6.65
C PHE A 20 4.73 16.65 -5.79
N VAL A 21 3.70 17.48 -5.59
CA VAL A 21 3.77 18.67 -4.73
C VAL A 21 4.01 18.31 -3.27
N GLY A 22 3.43 17.22 -2.79
CA GLY A 22 3.64 16.71 -1.43
C GLY A 22 4.94 15.92 -1.25
N GLY A 23 5.76 15.76 -2.29
CA GLY A 23 6.99 14.96 -2.24
C GLY A 23 6.76 13.46 -2.06
N LEU A 24 5.57 12.96 -2.36
CA LEU A 24 5.23 11.54 -2.29
C LEU A 24 5.45 10.85 -3.63
N GLU A 25 5.90 9.61 -3.59
CA GLU A 25 6.00 8.80 -4.79
C GLU A 25 4.61 8.34 -5.22
N CYS A 26 4.16 8.68 -6.44
CA CYS A 26 2.89 8.19 -6.95
C CYS A 26 3.12 6.98 -7.86
N ARG A 27 2.58 5.83 -7.48
CA ARG A 27 2.66 4.60 -8.26
C ARG A 27 1.27 4.02 -8.53
N MET A 28 1.17 3.34 -9.65
CA MET A 28 0.01 2.55 -10.06
C MET A 28 0.48 1.13 -10.33
N ILE A 29 -0.44 0.18 -10.29
CA ILE A 29 -0.17 -1.17 -10.78
C ILE A 29 -0.29 -1.22 -12.31
N ASP A 30 0.56 -2.02 -12.94
CA ASP A 30 0.51 -2.24 -14.38
C ASP A 30 -0.15 -3.59 -14.66
N ILE A 31 -1.36 -3.55 -15.22
CA ILE A 31 -2.10 -4.77 -15.53
C ILE A 31 -1.59 -5.33 -16.84
N VAL A 32 -0.97 -6.50 -16.73
CA VAL A 32 -0.53 -7.31 -17.85
C VAL A 32 -1.47 -8.48 -18.09
N ARG A 33 -1.36 -9.10 -19.26
CA ARG A 33 -2.17 -10.26 -19.61
C ARG A 33 -1.86 -11.42 -18.63
N GLY A 34 -2.85 -11.86 -17.87
CA GLY A 34 -2.69 -12.88 -16.82
C GLY A 34 -2.51 -12.33 -15.41
N TYR A 35 -2.56 -11.02 -15.22
CA TYR A 35 -2.57 -10.41 -13.89
C TYR A 35 -3.82 -10.83 -13.10
N GLY A 36 -3.61 -11.45 -11.95
CA GLY A 36 -4.65 -11.92 -11.05
C GLY A 36 -4.45 -11.44 -9.62
N LEU A 37 -5.06 -12.15 -8.68
CA LEU A 37 -5.01 -11.81 -7.26
C LEU A 37 -3.60 -11.98 -6.65
N ASN A 38 -2.83 -12.96 -7.14
CA ASN A 38 -1.50 -13.23 -6.61
C ASN A 38 -0.52 -12.10 -6.93
N GLU A 39 -0.52 -11.64 -8.19
CA GLU A 39 0.31 -10.53 -8.65
C GLU A 39 -0.06 -9.23 -7.90
N PHE A 40 -1.36 -9.01 -7.71
CA PHE A 40 -1.83 -7.88 -6.90
C PHE A 40 -1.33 -7.92 -5.47
N ARG A 41 -1.37 -9.09 -4.82
CA ARG A 41 -0.86 -9.24 -3.46
C ARG A 41 0.65 -8.99 -3.40
N GLU A 42 1.41 -9.44 -4.38
CA GLU A 42 2.84 -9.14 -4.48
C GLU A 42 3.11 -7.62 -4.64
N ASP A 43 2.32 -6.92 -5.46
CA ASP A 43 2.41 -5.47 -5.57
C ASP A 43 2.10 -4.77 -4.24
N ILE A 44 1.06 -5.21 -3.52
CA ILE A 44 0.75 -4.69 -2.17
C ILE A 44 1.90 -4.96 -1.20
N LYS A 45 2.50 -6.15 -1.21
CA LYS A 45 3.67 -6.43 -0.35
C LYS A 45 4.80 -5.44 -0.59
N ASN A 46 5.10 -5.17 -1.87
CA ASN A 46 6.12 -4.20 -2.24
C ASN A 46 5.78 -2.79 -1.73
N PHE A 47 4.52 -2.37 -1.85
CA PHE A 47 4.05 -1.10 -1.28
C PHE A 47 4.24 -1.04 0.24
N MET A 48 3.86 -2.10 0.95
CA MET A 48 4.00 -2.18 2.41
C MET A 48 5.47 -2.19 2.85
N ILE A 49 6.35 -2.92 2.17
CA ILE A 49 7.79 -2.93 2.48
C ILE A 49 8.39 -1.53 2.27
N GLN A 50 8.08 -0.89 1.14
CA GLN A 50 8.59 0.44 0.82
C GLN A 50 8.11 1.51 1.83
N THR A 51 6.85 1.45 2.24
CA THR A 51 6.26 2.44 3.16
C THR A 51 6.55 2.15 4.63
N GLY A 52 6.57 0.87 5.01
CA GLY A 52 6.81 0.40 6.37
C GLY A 52 8.30 0.37 6.73
N VAL A 53 9.11 -0.34 5.95
CA VAL A 53 10.55 -0.52 6.22
C VAL A 53 11.33 0.73 5.82
N GLU A 54 11.26 1.13 4.55
CA GLU A 54 12.03 2.29 4.07
C GLU A 54 11.46 3.62 4.58
N GLY A 55 10.20 3.64 5.01
CA GLY A 55 9.55 4.86 5.49
C GLY A 55 9.29 5.89 4.40
N LYS A 56 9.24 5.47 3.13
CA LYS A 56 9.01 6.38 2.01
C LYS A 56 7.50 6.63 1.86
N PRO A 57 7.04 7.89 1.92
CA PRO A 57 5.64 8.21 1.66
C PRO A 57 5.27 7.91 0.20
N THR A 58 4.30 7.03 0.00
CA THR A 58 3.91 6.53 -1.31
C THR A 58 2.40 6.62 -1.49
N VAL A 59 1.98 7.19 -2.61
CA VAL A 59 0.60 7.21 -3.07
C VAL A 59 0.37 6.00 -3.97
N PHE A 60 -0.49 5.09 -3.53
CA PHE A 60 -0.99 4.01 -4.37
C PHE A 60 -2.26 4.47 -5.08
N LEU A 61 -2.15 4.73 -6.38
CA LEU A 61 -3.28 5.12 -7.21
C LEU A 61 -3.88 3.88 -7.87
N PHE A 62 -5.15 3.62 -7.56
CA PHE A 62 -5.89 2.46 -8.05
C PHE A 62 -7.20 2.88 -8.69
N THR A 63 -7.48 2.35 -9.87
CA THR A 63 -8.61 2.78 -10.72
C THR A 63 -9.60 1.65 -10.95
N ASP A 64 -10.85 2.00 -11.25
CA ASP A 64 -11.90 1.03 -11.60
C ASP A 64 -11.49 0.08 -12.73
N SER A 65 -10.82 0.61 -13.76
CA SER A 65 -10.31 -0.15 -14.91
C SER A 65 -9.24 -1.17 -14.52
N GLN A 66 -8.65 -1.01 -13.33
CA GLN A 66 -7.65 -1.91 -12.79
C GLN A 66 -8.21 -3.04 -11.90
N ILE A 67 -9.52 -3.02 -11.65
CA ILE A 67 -10.17 -4.05 -10.83
C ILE A 67 -10.48 -5.24 -11.73
N VAL A 68 -9.64 -6.28 -11.64
CA VAL A 68 -9.85 -7.53 -12.40
C VAL A 68 -10.75 -8.50 -11.62
N VAL A 69 -10.64 -8.51 -10.29
CA VAL A 69 -11.37 -9.43 -9.39
C VAL A 69 -11.89 -8.63 -8.20
N GLU A 70 -13.13 -8.89 -7.77
CA GLU A 70 -13.76 -8.20 -6.63
C GLU A 70 -12.97 -8.35 -5.32
N THR A 71 -12.31 -9.49 -5.11
CA THR A 71 -11.44 -9.74 -3.94
C THR A 71 -10.30 -8.71 -3.80
N MET A 72 -9.89 -8.04 -4.88
CA MET A 72 -8.91 -6.95 -4.78
C MET A 72 -9.46 -5.77 -3.96
N LEU A 73 -10.76 -5.47 -4.07
CA LEU A 73 -11.40 -4.43 -3.26
C LEU A 73 -11.50 -4.83 -1.79
N GLU A 74 -11.71 -6.12 -1.50
CA GLU A 74 -11.69 -6.64 -0.13
C GLU A 74 -10.30 -6.49 0.49
N ASP A 75 -9.25 -6.84 -0.25
CA ASP A 75 -7.85 -6.67 0.16
C ASP A 75 -7.51 -5.19 0.42
N ILE A 76 -7.96 -4.27 -0.45
CA ILE A 76 -7.81 -2.81 -0.22
C ILE A 76 -8.59 -2.36 1.01
N ASN A 77 -9.81 -2.86 1.22
CA ASN A 77 -10.60 -2.51 2.39
C ASN A 77 -9.93 -2.98 3.68
N ASN A 78 -9.29 -4.16 3.67
CA ASN A 78 -8.48 -4.62 4.80
C ASN A 78 -7.30 -3.68 5.04
N LEU A 79 -6.53 -3.31 4.02
CA LEU A 79 -5.44 -2.32 4.16
C LEU A 79 -5.92 -0.97 4.72
N LEU A 80 -7.09 -0.49 4.31
CA LEU A 80 -7.63 0.78 4.80
C LEU A 80 -8.09 0.70 6.27
N ASN A 81 -8.64 -0.44 6.70
CA ASN A 81 -9.18 -0.61 8.05
C ASN A 81 -8.10 -1.02 9.08
N SER A 82 -7.36 -2.08 8.80
CA SER A 82 -6.35 -2.64 9.71
C SER A 82 -4.92 -2.23 9.37
N GLY A 83 -4.65 -1.85 8.11
CA GLY A 83 -3.28 -1.65 7.62
C GLY A 83 -2.57 -2.94 7.22
N GLU A 84 -3.28 -4.07 7.22
CA GLU A 84 -2.74 -5.37 6.86
C GLU A 84 -3.78 -6.23 6.12
N ILE A 85 -3.32 -7.13 5.26
CA ILE A 85 -4.17 -8.14 4.63
C ILE A 85 -3.92 -9.48 5.34
N PRO A 86 -4.96 -10.21 5.74
CA PRO A 86 -4.81 -11.53 6.36
C PRO A 86 -4.05 -12.50 5.45
N ASN A 87 -3.07 -13.22 6.01
CA ASN A 87 -2.24 -14.20 5.30
C ASN A 87 -1.51 -13.64 4.06
N LEU A 88 -1.23 -12.33 4.03
CA LEU A 88 -0.48 -11.72 2.94
C LEU A 88 0.99 -12.17 2.95
N PHE A 89 1.63 -12.05 4.11
CA PHE A 89 3.03 -12.43 4.30
C PHE A 89 3.11 -13.84 4.91
N PRO A 90 3.79 -14.80 4.27
CA PRO A 90 4.17 -16.04 4.93
C PRO A 90 5.13 -15.79 6.09
N GLN A 91 5.25 -16.76 7.01
CA GLN A 91 6.06 -16.60 8.22
C GLN A 91 7.52 -16.22 7.91
N ASP A 92 8.10 -16.83 6.87
CA ASP A 92 9.48 -16.55 6.44
C ASP A 92 9.67 -15.09 5.97
N GLU A 93 8.68 -14.52 5.28
CA GLU A 93 8.72 -13.11 4.87
C GLU A 93 8.51 -12.16 6.05
N MET A 94 7.63 -12.52 7.00
CA MET A 94 7.45 -11.76 8.24
C MET A 94 8.72 -11.74 9.10
N ASP A 95 9.46 -12.85 9.15
CA ASP A 95 10.75 -12.93 9.84
C ASP A 95 11.76 -11.97 9.23
N LYS A 96 11.82 -11.94 7.89
CA LYS A 96 12.68 -11.02 7.16
C LYS A 96 12.32 -9.56 7.41
N ILE A 97 11.02 -9.21 7.32
CA ILE A 97 10.54 -7.85 7.62
C ILE A 97 10.86 -7.47 9.06
N CYS A 98 10.68 -8.37 10.03
CA CYS A 98 11.07 -8.13 11.42
C CYS A 98 12.56 -7.81 11.52
N GLY A 99 13.42 -8.57 10.84
CA GLY A 99 14.85 -8.33 10.78
C GLY A 99 15.20 -6.95 10.22
N ASP A 100 14.57 -6.57 9.11
CA ASP A 100 14.75 -5.26 8.47
C ASP A 100 14.19 -4.10 9.32
N MET A 101 13.22 -4.39 10.20
CA MET A 101 12.60 -3.43 11.12
C MET A 101 13.38 -3.24 12.42
N ILE A 102 14.30 -4.12 12.80
CA ILE A 102 15.17 -3.96 13.99
C ILE A 102 15.88 -2.59 14.00
N PRO A 103 16.62 -2.19 12.95
CA PRO A 103 17.30 -0.89 12.94
C PRO A 103 16.32 0.28 13.04
N VAL A 104 15.11 0.14 12.48
CA VAL A 104 14.05 1.15 12.55
C VAL A 104 13.50 1.26 13.97
N CYS A 105 13.19 0.15 14.62
CA CYS A 105 12.70 0.11 16.01
C CYS A 105 13.74 0.69 16.97
N LYS A 106 15.01 0.35 16.78
CA LYS A 106 16.13 0.90 17.53
C LYS A 106 16.25 2.42 17.37
N ALA A 107 16.10 2.93 16.15
CA ALA A 107 16.11 4.37 15.88
C ALA A 107 14.90 5.10 16.51
N LEU A 108 13.76 4.42 16.63
CA LEU A 108 12.55 4.93 17.26
C LEU A 108 12.52 4.74 18.79
N GLY A 109 13.51 4.05 19.37
CA GLY A 109 13.54 3.75 20.81
C GLY A 109 12.51 2.70 21.26
N VAL A 110 11.98 1.90 20.33
CA VAL A 110 11.00 0.84 20.60
C VAL A 110 11.75 -0.46 20.92
N PRO A 111 11.31 -1.26 21.91
CA PRO A 111 11.95 -2.55 22.21
C PRO A 111 11.92 -3.48 20.99
N GLU A 112 13.06 -4.13 20.70
CA GLU A 112 13.31 -4.98 19.54
C GLU A 112 12.63 -6.38 19.66
N THR A 113 11.39 -6.42 20.13
CA THR A 113 10.59 -7.66 20.15
C THR A 113 9.88 -7.84 18.82
N ARG A 114 9.62 -9.10 18.45
CA ARG A 114 8.91 -9.44 17.22
C ARG A 114 7.58 -8.69 17.09
N ASP A 115 6.76 -8.70 18.15
CA ASP A 115 5.47 -8.03 18.16
C ASP A 115 5.58 -6.52 17.94
N ASN A 116 6.60 -5.89 18.53
CA ASN A 116 6.85 -4.47 18.34
C ASN A 116 7.34 -4.14 16.93
N CYS A 117 8.21 -4.98 16.35
CA CYS A 117 8.64 -4.81 14.95
C CYS A 117 7.44 -4.86 14.00
N ILE A 118 6.56 -5.84 14.17
CA ILE A 118 5.34 -6.00 13.35
C ILE A 118 4.39 -4.82 13.56
N SER A 119 4.11 -4.45 14.81
CA SER A 119 3.23 -3.32 15.12
C SER A 119 3.77 -2.00 14.56
N THR A 120 5.08 -1.77 14.68
CA THR A 120 5.76 -0.58 14.12
C THR A 120 5.71 -0.59 12.60
N PHE A 121 5.90 -1.75 11.97
CA PHE A 121 5.80 -1.90 10.51
C PHE A 121 4.40 -1.56 10.00
N ILE A 122 3.35 -2.10 10.63
CA ILE A 122 1.95 -1.82 10.27
C ILE A 122 1.66 -0.33 10.47
N THR A 123 2.08 0.25 11.60
CA THR A 123 1.86 1.67 11.90
C THR A 123 2.53 2.56 10.85
N ARG A 124 3.80 2.31 10.53
CA ARG A 124 4.53 3.07 9.50
C ARG A 124 3.94 2.88 8.11
N SER A 125 3.51 1.66 7.78
CA SER A 125 2.83 1.39 6.51
C SER A 125 1.55 2.22 6.41
N ARG A 126 0.75 2.31 7.47
CA ARG A 126 -0.47 3.13 7.50
C ARG A 126 -0.22 4.63 7.40
N GLU A 127 0.87 5.12 7.99
CA GLU A 127 1.23 6.54 7.96
C GLU A 127 1.76 6.97 6.58
N ASN A 128 2.52 6.09 5.92
CA ASN A 128 3.22 6.41 4.67
C ASN A 128 2.49 5.92 3.41
N LEU A 129 1.61 4.92 3.49
CA LEU A 129 0.85 4.41 2.35
C LEU A 129 -0.47 5.15 2.18
N HIS A 130 -0.57 5.97 1.14
CA HIS A 130 -1.78 6.71 0.83
C HIS A 130 -2.49 6.09 -0.37
N ILE A 131 -3.55 5.33 -0.10
CA ILE A 131 -4.37 4.71 -1.14
C ILE A 131 -5.33 5.74 -1.71
N VAL A 132 -5.32 5.93 -3.03
CA VAL A 132 -6.23 6.82 -3.77
C VAL A 132 -7.04 6.01 -4.79
N LEU A 133 -8.32 5.84 -4.49
CA LEU A 133 -9.27 5.15 -5.35
C LEU A 133 -9.89 6.13 -6.34
N CYS A 134 -9.72 5.88 -7.64
CA CYS A 134 -10.33 6.65 -8.71
C CYS A 134 -11.46 5.82 -9.34
N MET A 135 -12.70 6.10 -8.95
CA MET A 135 -13.88 5.38 -9.43
C MET A 135 -14.72 6.29 -10.33
N SER A 136 -15.29 5.74 -11.40
CA SER A 136 -16.38 6.39 -12.11
C SER A 136 -17.72 6.03 -11.44
N PRO A 137 -18.55 7.00 -11.05
CA PRO A 137 -19.93 6.71 -10.68
C PRO A 137 -20.65 6.29 -11.96
N VAL A 138 -21.17 5.07 -11.98
CA VAL A 138 -22.15 4.63 -12.98
C VAL A 138 -23.53 5.04 -12.48
#